data_AF-A0A527U4F5-F1
#
_entry.id   AF-A0A527U4F5-F1
#
_cell.length_a   1.000
_cell.length_b   1.000
_cell.length_c   1.000
_cell.angle_alpha   90.00
_cell.angle_beta   90.00
_cell.angle_gamma   90.00
#
_symmetry.space_group_name_H-M   'P 1'
#
loop_
_entity.id
_entity.type
_entity.pdbx_description
1 polymer ?
#
loop_
_entity_poly.entity_id
_entity_poly.type
_entity_poly.pdbx_seq_one_letter_code
_entity_poly.pdbx_strand_id
1 'polypeptide(L)'
;MSRHPNRRTVVLGGVFGAATVVTFFKGPAIAAGDPGLTKRFEDLSQNGNSTCSGKFTESIATMPSMSRIKGSCCSPMDLKRYSEQTEGLTKYRDIAMIPADPYDIPAAIAQKVMPYYDLKLTGVEQQAYDYAMANSEEKGPCCCQCWRWNMYGGLAKYLIREHGFTGKQIVDVWNLSDGCGGGM
;
A
#
# COMPACT_ATOMS: atom_id res chain seq x y z
N MET A 1 -76.56 10.17 6.95
CA MET A 1 -77.26 8.96 6.46
C MET A 1 -76.22 8.14 5.70
N SER A 2 -75.44 7.29 6.37
CA SER A 2 -75.75 5.90 6.70
C SER A 2 -76.22 5.09 5.48
N ARG A 3 -75.35 4.18 5.00
CA ARG A 3 -75.61 2.74 4.85
C ARG A 3 -74.37 2.01 4.29
N HIS A 4 -73.63 1.37 5.19
CA HIS A 4 -73.15 0.00 4.98
C HIS A 4 -74.39 -0.94 5.07
N PRO A 5 -74.44 -2.17 4.47
CA PRO A 5 -73.40 -3.18 4.71
C PRO A 5 -73.20 -4.36 3.70
N ASN A 6 -72.11 -5.10 3.95
CA ASN A 6 -71.95 -6.57 4.04
C ASN A 6 -71.62 -7.49 2.84
N ARG A 7 -70.49 -8.20 3.06
CA ARG A 7 -70.16 -9.63 2.84
C ARG A 7 -70.67 -10.36 1.61
N ARG A 8 -69.72 -10.99 0.91
CA ARG A 8 -69.66 -12.45 0.78
C ARG A 8 -68.21 -12.94 0.64
N THR A 9 -67.87 -13.86 1.53
CA THR A 9 -66.66 -14.68 1.57
C THR A 9 -66.72 -15.74 0.47
N VAL A 10 -65.63 -15.94 -0.27
CA VAL A 10 -65.31 -17.23 -0.91
C VAL A 10 -63.84 -17.51 -0.66
N VAL A 11 -63.59 -18.57 0.10
CA VAL A 11 -62.29 -19.22 0.31
C VAL A 11 -62.16 -20.31 -0.75
N LEU A 12 -61.09 -20.27 -1.53
CA LEU A 12 -60.50 -21.36 -2.34
C LEU A 12 -59.05 -20.90 -2.55
N GLY A 13 -58.05 -21.48 -1.90
CA GLY A 13 -57.64 -22.86 -2.10
C GLY A 13 -56.60 -22.89 -3.21
N GLY A 14 -55.31 -22.71 -2.87
CA GLY A 14 -54.23 -22.66 -3.85
C GLY A 14 -52.85 -22.57 -3.19
N VAL A 15 -52.38 -23.70 -2.67
CA VAL A 15 -50.98 -23.88 -2.27
C VAL A 15 -50.15 -23.98 -3.55
N PHE A 16 -49.43 -22.91 -3.90
CA PHE A 16 -48.27 -23.00 -4.78
C PHE A 16 -47.07 -22.45 -4.02
N GLY A 17 -46.34 -23.37 -3.40
CA GLY A 17 -45.03 -23.09 -2.83
C GLY A 17 -44.06 -22.74 -3.96
N ALA A 18 -43.81 -21.46 -4.16
CA ALA A 18 -42.67 -21.01 -4.93
C ALA A 18 -41.43 -21.16 -4.04
N ALA A 19 -40.70 -22.27 -4.23
CA ALA A 19 -39.38 -22.44 -3.67
C ALA A 19 -38.45 -21.38 -4.30
N THR A 20 -38.15 -20.33 -3.54
CA THR A 20 -37.09 -19.38 -3.89
C THR A 20 -35.76 -20.11 -3.77
N VAL A 21 -35.20 -20.50 -4.92
CA VAL A 21 -33.81 -20.92 -5.02
C VAL A 21 -32.95 -19.71 -4.65
N VAL A 22 -32.48 -19.68 -3.41
CA VAL A 22 -31.43 -18.77 -2.98
C VAL A 22 -30.16 -19.25 -3.66
N THR A 23 -29.84 -18.67 -4.81
CA THR A 23 -28.52 -18.77 -5.41
C THR A 23 -27.53 -18.15 -4.43
N PHE A 24 -26.82 -19.02 -3.71
CA PHE A 24 -25.59 -18.65 -3.03
C PHE A 24 -24.63 -18.09 -4.08
N PHE A 25 -24.52 -16.77 -4.15
CA PHE A 25 -23.40 -16.12 -4.81
C PHE A 25 -22.14 -16.54 -4.04
N LYS A 26 -21.49 -17.60 -4.54
CA LYS A 26 -20.06 -17.80 -4.32
C LYS A 26 -19.39 -16.49 -4.75
N GLY A 27 -18.91 -15.73 -3.78
CA GLY A 27 -17.91 -14.69 -4.06
C GLY A 27 -16.78 -15.30 -4.89
N PRO A 28 -16.10 -14.50 -5.71
CA PRO A 28 -15.00 -15.01 -6.50
C PRO A 28 -14.00 -15.64 -5.54
N ALA A 29 -13.74 -16.93 -5.74
CA ALA A 29 -12.56 -17.57 -5.18
C ALA A 29 -11.36 -16.71 -5.58
N ILE A 30 -10.50 -16.38 -4.61
CA ILE A 30 -9.26 -15.66 -4.85
C ILE A 30 -8.55 -16.36 -6.00
N ALA A 31 -8.45 -15.63 -7.11
CA ALA A 31 -8.03 -16.17 -8.39
C ALA A 31 -6.59 -16.70 -8.30
N ALA A 32 -6.30 -17.72 -9.11
CA ALA A 32 -4.93 -18.01 -9.53
C ALA A 32 -4.22 -16.68 -9.87
N GLY A 33 -3.01 -16.48 -9.35
CA GLY A 33 -2.33 -15.18 -9.26
C GLY A 33 -2.47 -14.32 -10.52
N ASP A 34 -2.72 -13.02 -10.33
CA ASP A 34 -2.80 -12.03 -11.40
C ASP A 34 -1.58 -12.17 -12.33
N PRO A 35 -1.73 -12.65 -13.58
CA PRO A 35 -0.61 -12.85 -14.48
C PRO A 35 0.17 -11.56 -14.75
N GLY A 36 -0.50 -10.41 -14.63
CA GLY A 36 0.14 -9.10 -14.69
C GLY A 36 1.07 -8.85 -13.51
N LEU A 37 0.67 -9.25 -12.30
CA LEU A 37 1.48 -9.14 -11.08
C LEU A 37 2.71 -10.04 -11.14
N THR A 38 2.55 -11.31 -11.53
CA THR A 38 3.69 -12.24 -11.66
C THR A 38 4.70 -11.72 -12.69
N LYS A 39 4.24 -11.23 -13.84
CA LYS A 39 5.14 -10.65 -14.85
C LYS A 39 5.88 -9.40 -14.34
N ARG A 40 5.20 -8.53 -13.59
CA ARG A 40 5.85 -7.36 -12.95
C ARG A 40 6.90 -7.81 -11.92
N PHE A 41 6.60 -8.81 -11.10
CA PHE A 41 7.54 -9.38 -10.15
C PHE A 41 8.80 -9.90 -10.84
N GLU A 42 8.64 -10.66 -11.92
CA GLU A 42 9.78 -11.19 -12.71
C GLU A 42 10.64 -10.05 -13.28
N ASP A 43 10.03 -9.01 -13.85
CA ASP A 43 10.79 -7.84 -14.33
C ASP A 43 11.58 -7.16 -13.21
N LEU A 44 10.93 -6.87 -12.08
CA LEU A 44 11.55 -6.12 -10.98
C LEU A 44 12.64 -6.92 -10.27
N SER A 45 12.46 -8.25 -10.15
CA SER A 45 13.44 -9.14 -9.52
C SER A 45 14.68 -9.37 -10.39
N GLN A 46 14.55 -9.33 -11.71
CA GLN A 46 15.65 -9.60 -12.66
C GLN A 46 16.31 -8.32 -13.18
N ASN A 47 15.58 -7.21 -13.27
CA ASN A 47 16.01 -5.96 -13.89
C ASN A 47 16.11 -4.80 -12.87
N GLY A 48 16.41 -5.12 -11.61
CA GLY A 48 16.63 -4.14 -10.55
C GLY A 48 17.86 -3.26 -10.80
N ASN A 49 17.76 -1.99 -10.41
CA ASN A 49 18.87 -1.02 -10.49
C ASN A 49 19.16 -0.33 -9.15
N SER A 50 18.35 -0.61 -8.12
CA SER A 50 18.52 -0.08 -6.77
C SER A 50 19.73 -0.70 -6.09
N THR A 51 20.56 0.13 -5.45
CA THR A 51 21.63 -0.34 -4.57
C THR A 51 21.68 0.49 -3.30
N CYS A 52 21.93 -0.14 -2.15
CA CYS A 52 22.19 0.60 -0.91
C CYS A 52 23.64 1.10 -0.86
N SER A 53 23.97 2.10 -1.69
CA SER A 53 25.28 2.76 -1.70
C SER A 53 25.15 4.29 -1.64
N GLY A 54 26.14 4.96 -1.05
CA GLY A 54 26.18 6.43 -1.01
C GLY A 54 26.17 7.05 -2.42
N LYS A 55 26.96 6.48 -3.34
CA LYS A 55 26.99 6.90 -4.76
C LYS A 55 25.62 6.82 -5.42
N PHE A 56 24.84 5.76 -5.15
CA PHE A 56 23.49 5.65 -5.69
C PHE A 56 22.57 6.70 -5.09
N THR A 57 22.61 6.90 -3.76
CA THR A 57 21.87 7.98 -3.07
C THR A 57 22.13 9.35 -3.70
N GLU A 58 23.39 9.70 -3.96
CA GLU A 58 23.78 10.96 -4.60
C GLU A 58 23.25 11.07 -6.03
N SER A 59 23.28 9.96 -6.79
CA SER A 59 22.85 9.96 -8.19
C SER A 59 21.37 10.31 -8.38
N ILE A 60 20.52 10.01 -7.39
CA ILE A 60 19.06 10.24 -7.44
C ILE A 60 18.75 11.71 -7.70
N ALA A 61 19.52 12.65 -7.15
CA ALA A 61 19.31 14.09 -7.34
C ALA A 61 19.38 14.51 -8.81
N THR A 62 20.11 13.76 -9.63
CA THR A 62 20.34 14.06 -11.05
C THR A 62 19.63 13.10 -12.00
N MET A 63 18.89 12.11 -11.48
CA MET A 63 18.14 11.19 -12.32
C MET A 63 17.08 11.93 -13.14
N PRO A 64 16.88 11.57 -14.42
CA PRO A 64 15.73 12.04 -15.19
C PRO A 64 14.42 11.80 -14.44
N SER A 65 13.48 12.73 -14.52
CA SER A 65 12.20 12.66 -13.79
C SER A 65 11.38 11.41 -14.11
N MET A 66 11.51 10.90 -15.34
CA MET A 66 10.84 9.68 -15.83
C MET A 66 11.57 8.39 -15.46
N SER A 67 12.76 8.47 -14.87
CA SER A 67 13.51 7.30 -14.44
C SER A 67 12.80 6.55 -13.31
N ARG A 68 13.00 5.23 -13.28
CA ARG A 68 12.44 4.31 -12.29
C ARG A 68 13.56 3.69 -11.50
N ILE A 69 13.44 3.74 -10.17
CA ILE A 69 14.31 3.02 -9.23
C ILE A 69 13.62 1.69 -8.96
N LYS A 70 14.25 0.60 -9.43
CA LYS A 70 13.65 -0.73 -9.53
C LYS A 70 14.34 -1.77 -8.64
N GLY A 71 13.54 -2.71 -8.16
CA GLY A 71 14.00 -3.92 -7.47
C GLY A 71 14.37 -3.72 -6.01
N SER A 72 14.70 -4.83 -5.34
CA SER A 72 15.16 -4.84 -3.96
C SER A 72 16.62 -4.43 -3.83
N CYS A 73 17.02 -3.93 -2.66
CA CYS A 73 18.38 -3.46 -2.42
C CYS A 73 19.24 -4.40 -1.55
N CYS A 74 18.66 -5.36 -0.82
CA CYS A 74 19.38 -6.16 0.17
C CYS A 74 19.23 -7.68 -0.03
N SER A 75 18.02 -8.16 -0.23
CA SER A 75 17.66 -9.57 -0.35
C SER A 75 16.81 -9.81 -1.60
N PRO A 76 16.74 -11.05 -2.13
CA PRO A 76 15.84 -11.36 -3.23
C PRO A 76 14.38 -11.01 -2.90
N MET A 77 13.61 -10.59 -3.91
CA MET A 77 12.17 -10.36 -3.76
C MET A 77 11.42 -11.67 -3.54
N ASP A 78 10.33 -11.62 -2.78
CA ASP A 78 9.40 -12.74 -2.61
C ASP A 78 8.03 -12.40 -3.22
N LEU A 79 7.49 -13.32 -4.03
CA LEU A 79 6.26 -13.06 -4.80
C LEU A 79 5.04 -12.92 -3.90
N LYS A 80 4.97 -13.71 -2.81
CA LYS A 80 3.86 -13.64 -1.87
C LYS A 80 3.88 -12.29 -1.15
N ARG A 81 5.02 -11.89 -0.61
CA ARG A 81 5.20 -10.59 0.05
C ARG A 81 4.93 -9.43 -0.91
N TYR A 82 5.44 -9.48 -2.13
CA TYR A 82 5.18 -8.45 -3.14
C TYR A 82 3.68 -8.31 -3.46
N SER A 83 2.95 -9.42 -3.52
CA SER A 83 1.50 -9.40 -3.72
C SER A 83 0.78 -8.71 -2.56
N GLU A 84 1.12 -9.08 -1.32
CA GLU A 84 0.55 -8.48 -0.10
C GLU A 84 0.84 -6.97 -0.01
N GLN A 85 2.06 -6.57 -0.36
CA GLN A 85 2.48 -5.17 -0.33
C GLN A 85 1.73 -4.32 -1.36
N THR A 86 1.68 -4.76 -2.61
CA THR A 86 0.99 -4.02 -3.68
C THR A 86 -0.52 -3.95 -3.45
N GLU A 87 -1.13 -5.00 -2.90
CA GLU A 87 -2.54 -4.96 -2.48
C GLU A 87 -2.74 -4.00 -1.30
N GLY A 88 -1.93 -4.08 -0.26
CA GLY A 88 -2.04 -3.23 0.92
C GLY A 88 -1.85 -1.73 0.62
N LEU A 89 -0.93 -1.40 -0.29
CA LEU A 89 -0.67 -0.01 -0.70
C LEU A 89 -1.85 0.63 -1.44
N THR A 90 -2.82 -0.14 -1.94
CA THR A 90 -4.03 0.43 -2.56
C THR A 90 -4.83 1.32 -1.61
N LYS A 91 -4.73 1.08 -0.29
CA LYS A 91 -5.29 1.92 0.78
C LYS A 91 -4.79 3.37 0.72
N TYR A 92 -3.59 3.60 0.18
CA TYR A 92 -2.91 4.90 0.14
C TYR A 92 -2.89 5.54 -1.25
N ARG A 93 -3.61 4.97 -2.23
CA ARG A 93 -3.56 5.37 -3.65
C ARG A 93 -3.88 6.84 -3.92
N ASP A 94 -4.63 7.49 -3.03
CA ASP A 94 -5.04 8.89 -3.19
C ASP A 94 -3.91 9.87 -2.80
N ILE A 95 -2.80 9.38 -2.22
CA ILE A 95 -1.62 10.18 -1.86
C ILE A 95 -0.52 9.89 -2.87
N ALA A 96 -0.40 10.76 -3.88
CA ALA A 96 0.53 10.58 -5.00
C ALA A 96 2.01 10.45 -4.62
N MET A 97 2.41 10.87 -3.41
CA MET A 97 3.79 10.73 -2.92
C MET A 97 4.10 9.35 -2.34
N ILE A 98 3.10 8.52 -2.04
CA ILE A 98 3.30 7.13 -1.62
C ILE A 98 3.39 6.27 -2.90
N PRO A 99 4.54 5.64 -3.20
CA PRO A 99 4.63 4.75 -4.35
C PRO A 99 3.63 3.59 -4.22
N ALA A 100 2.87 3.32 -5.28
CA ALA A 100 1.93 2.20 -5.31
C ALA A 100 2.63 0.83 -5.42
N ASP A 101 3.89 0.83 -5.81
CA ASP A 101 4.75 -0.35 -5.91
C ASP A 101 6.06 -0.07 -5.14
N PRO A 102 6.37 -0.85 -4.09
CA PRO A 102 7.55 -0.61 -3.27
C PRO A 102 8.86 -0.93 -4.00
N TYR A 103 8.81 -1.70 -5.08
CA TYR A 103 9.96 -2.07 -5.89
C TYR A 103 10.03 -1.31 -7.22
N ASP A 104 9.10 -0.40 -7.52
CA ASP A 104 9.13 0.42 -8.74
C ASP A 104 8.79 1.90 -8.46
N ILE A 105 9.81 2.66 -8.05
CA ILE A 105 9.66 4.02 -7.52
C ILE A 105 10.05 5.06 -8.57
N PRO A 106 9.21 6.07 -8.87
CA PRO A 106 9.62 7.16 -9.76
C PRO A 106 10.72 7.98 -9.09
N ALA A 107 11.81 8.26 -9.80
CA ALA A 107 12.91 9.08 -9.29
C ALA A 107 12.41 10.47 -8.82
N ALA A 108 11.42 11.04 -9.52
CA ALA A 108 10.80 12.31 -9.14
C ALA A 108 10.12 12.29 -7.77
N ILE A 109 9.59 11.14 -7.31
CA ILE A 109 9.05 11.04 -5.94
C ILE A 109 10.20 11.08 -4.94
N ALA A 110 11.23 10.26 -5.13
CA ALA A 110 12.39 10.23 -4.24
C ALA A 110 13.04 11.62 -4.12
N GLN A 111 13.23 12.33 -5.24
CA GLN A 111 13.74 13.70 -5.27
C GLN A 111 12.89 14.69 -4.46
N LYS A 112 11.56 14.53 -4.45
CA LYS A 112 10.65 15.41 -3.70
C LYS A 112 10.67 15.14 -2.20
N VAL A 113 10.71 13.87 -1.79
CA VAL A 113 10.53 13.51 -0.39
C VAL A 113 11.85 13.37 0.38
N MET A 114 12.97 13.02 -0.27
CA MET A 114 14.27 12.92 0.40
C MET A 114 14.68 14.21 1.14
N PRO A 115 14.46 15.44 0.63
CA PRO A 115 14.75 16.67 1.38
C PRO A 115 13.96 16.81 2.69
N TYR A 116 12.80 16.17 2.81
CA TYR A 116 12.04 16.16 4.07
C TYR A 116 12.74 15.35 5.15
N TYR A 117 13.71 14.49 4.82
CA TYR A 117 14.43 13.70 5.82
C TYR A 117 15.13 14.59 6.87
N ASP A 118 15.63 15.76 6.47
CA ASP A 118 16.26 16.73 7.38
C ASP A 118 15.26 17.73 7.99
N LEU A 119 13.98 17.64 7.62
CA LEU A 119 12.93 18.48 8.21
C LEU A 119 12.86 18.25 9.72
N LYS A 120 12.87 19.36 10.47
CA LYS A 120 12.61 19.36 11.90
C LYS A 120 11.11 19.30 12.14
N LEU A 121 10.67 18.22 12.79
CA LEU A 121 9.30 18.05 13.23
C LEU A 121 9.04 18.82 14.54
N THR A 122 7.80 19.21 14.76
CA THR A 122 7.34 19.72 16.07
C THR A 122 7.25 18.57 17.07
N GLY A 123 7.02 18.85 18.36
CA GLY A 123 7.01 17.81 19.40
C GLY A 123 6.00 16.68 19.15
N VAL A 124 4.76 17.00 18.77
CA VAL A 124 3.71 15.99 18.50
C VAL A 124 4.03 15.19 17.24
N GLU A 125 4.52 15.85 16.20
CA GLU A 125 4.92 15.19 14.95
C GLU A 125 6.12 14.27 15.16
N GLN A 126 7.10 14.70 15.93
CA GLN A 126 8.27 13.90 16.27
C GLN A 126 7.87 12.65 17.07
N GLN A 127 6.90 12.75 17.98
CA GLN A 127 6.35 11.58 18.67
C GLN A 127 5.74 10.55 17.71
N ALA A 128 5.04 11.00 16.66
CA ALA A 128 4.51 10.10 15.63
C ALA A 128 5.66 9.41 14.84
N TYR A 129 6.69 10.16 14.46
CA TYR A 129 7.86 9.62 13.77
C TYR A 129 8.63 8.61 14.64
N ASP A 130 8.92 8.97 15.90
CA ASP A 130 9.64 8.13 16.86
C ASP A 130 8.88 6.85 17.18
N TYR A 131 7.54 6.93 17.29
CA TYR A 131 6.70 5.75 17.42
C TYR A 131 6.92 4.81 16.23
N ALA A 132 6.94 5.33 15.01
CA ALA A 132 7.13 4.50 13.83
C ALA A 132 8.52 3.85 13.80
N MET A 133 9.57 4.60 14.14
CA MET A 133 10.94 4.08 14.29
C MET A 133 11.02 2.89 15.25
N ALA A 134 10.29 2.95 16.37
CA ALA A 134 10.31 1.89 17.37
C ALA A 134 9.44 0.67 16.99
N ASN A 135 8.40 0.86 16.17
CA ASN A 135 7.34 -0.14 15.97
C ASN A 135 7.27 -0.74 14.56
N SER A 136 7.99 -0.23 13.57
CA SER A 136 8.08 -0.90 12.27
C SER A 136 8.85 -2.22 12.35
N GLU A 137 8.66 -3.07 11.34
CA GLU A 137 9.34 -4.37 11.21
C GLU A 137 10.86 -4.16 11.20
N GLU A 138 11.33 -3.21 10.41
CA GLU A 138 12.76 -2.88 10.24
C GLU A 138 13.34 -1.95 11.32
N LYS A 139 12.55 -1.57 12.34
CA LYS A 139 12.95 -0.56 13.34
C LYS A 139 13.44 0.76 12.70
N GLY A 140 12.72 1.15 11.66
CA GLY A 140 13.00 2.30 10.81
C GLY A 140 12.28 2.24 9.47
N PRO A 141 12.57 3.19 8.56
CA PRO A 141 11.98 3.25 7.22
C PRO A 141 12.44 2.14 6.26
N CYS A 142 13.55 1.46 6.59
CA CYS A 142 14.19 0.44 5.76
C CYS A 142 15.21 -0.33 6.61
N CYS A 143 15.57 -1.56 6.24
CA CYS A 143 16.62 -2.35 6.88
C CYS A 143 18.03 -1.71 6.89
N CYS A 144 18.31 -0.76 5.99
CA CYS A 144 19.63 -0.13 5.82
C CYS A 144 19.49 1.39 5.70
N GLN A 145 20.40 2.14 6.32
CA GLN A 145 20.48 3.61 6.22
C GLN A 145 21.05 4.08 4.87
N CYS A 146 20.37 3.70 3.78
CA CYS A 146 20.72 4.05 2.40
C CYS A 146 19.69 5.03 1.79
N TRP A 147 19.72 5.24 0.47
CA TRP A 147 18.78 6.15 -0.20
C TRP A 147 17.31 5.90 0.17
N ARG A 148 16.93 4.62 0.33
CA ARG A 148 15.57 4.19 0.63
C ARG A 148 15.17 4.62 2.05
N TRP A 149 16.09 4.57 3.01
CA TRP A 149 15.89 5.13 4.34
C TRP A 149 15.61 6.63 4.30
N ASN A 150 16.41 7.39 3.54
CA ASN A 150 16.22 8.83 3.42
C ASN A 150 14.89 9.16 2.71
N MET A 151 14.55 8.40 1.66
CA MET A 151 13.32 8.57 0.91
C MET A 151 12.09 8.27 1.77
N TYR A 152 12.02 7.11 2.43
CA TYR A 152 10.86 6.75 3.26
C TYR A 152 10.80 7.46 4.60
N GLY A 153 11.94 7.83 5.18
CA GLY A 153 12.01 8.71 6.35
C GLY A 153 11.53 10.12 6.00
N GLY A 154 11.95 10.65 4.86
CA GLY A 154 11.45 11.92 4.33
C GLY A 154 9.96 11.87 3.98
N LEU A 155 9.50 10.79 3.34
CA LEU A 155 8.10 10.55 3.06
C LEU A 155 7.28 10.52 4.35
N ALA A 156 7.76 9.85 5.40
CA ALA A 156 7.06 9.84 6.68
C ALA A 156 6.93 11.24 7.28
N LYS A 157 8.00 12.03 7.25
CA LYS A 157 7.97 13.42 7.72
C LYS A 157 7.00 14.29 6.90
N TYR A 158 6.97 14.10 5.59
CA TYR A 158 5.98 14.72 4.70
C TYR A 158 4.55 14.32 5.07
N LEU A 159 4.28 13.02 5.26
CA LEU A 159 2.94 12.51 5.60
C LEU A 159 2.47 12.99 6.98
N ILE A 160 3.37 13.05 7.96
CA ILE A 160 3.04 13.58 9.29
C ILE A 160 2.69 15.06 9.19
N ARG A 161 3.55 15.87 8.54
CA ARG A 161 3.39 17.33 8.46
C ARG A 161 2.20 17.76 7.59
N GLU A 162 2.06 17.16 6.42
CA GLU A 162 1.14 17.65 5.38
C GLU A 162 -0.18 16.87 5.36
N HIS A 163 -0.19 15.64 5.89
CA HIS A 163 -1.38 14.76 5.88
C HIS A 163 -1.83 14.33 7.29
N GLY A 164 -1.16 14.80 8.35
CA GLY A 164 -1.54 14.51 9.73
C GLY A 164 -1.42 13.03 10.11
N PHE A 165 -0.54 12.28 9.45
CA PHE A 165 -0.38 10.85 9.72
C PHE A 165 0.08 10.60 11.16
N THR A 166 -0.55 9.64 11.81
CA THR A 166 -0.13 9.10 13.11
C THR A 166 1.03 8.12 12.96
N GLY A 167 1.77 7.86 14.04
CA GLY A 167 2.86 6.89 14.03
C GLY A 167 2.42 5.49 13.56
N LYS A 168 1.21 5.05 13.90
CA LYS A 168 0.66 3.77 13.42
C LYS A 168 0.46 3.74 11.90
N GLN A 169 0.02 4.84 11.30
CA GLN A 169 -0.11 4.93 9.85
C GLN A 169 1.26 4.93 9.17
N ILE A 170 2.28 5.57 9.79
CA ILE A 170 3.65 5.52 9.28
C ILE A 170 4.24 4.10 9.36
N VAL A 171 4.00 3.36 10.45
CA VAL A 171 4.37 1.93 10.55
C VAL A 171 3.76 1.13 9.41
N ASP A 172 2.46 1.31 9.17
CA ASP A 172 1.75 0.60 8.10
C ASP A 172 2.34 0.93 6.72
N VAL A 173 2.60 2.21 6.44
CA VAL A 173 3.25 2.64 5.20
C VAL A 173 4.64 2.03 5.06
N TRP A 174 5.50 2.06 6.09
CA TRP A 174 6.85 1.52 6.01
C TRP A 174 6.87 0.00 5.84
N ASN A 175 6.06 -0.74 6.59
CA ASN A 175 6.03 -2.20 6.47
C ASN A 175 5.52 -2.64 5.08
N LEU A 176 4.48 -1.98 4.56
CA LEU A 176 4.00 -2.22 3.20
C LEU A 176 5.00 -1.76 2.14
N SER A 177 5.76 -0.70 2.41
CA SER A 177 6.71 -0.13 1.47
C SER A 177 8.10 -0.75 1.53
N ASP A 178 8.30 -1.74 2.40
CA ASP A 178 9.59 -2.36 2.58
C ASP A 178 10.09 -2.98 1.27
N GLY A 179 11.19 -2.43 0.78
CA GLY A 179 11.85 -2.85 -0.45
C GLY A 179 13.16 -3.57 -0.20
N CYS A 180 13.43 -4.02 1.03
CA CYS A 180 14.65 -4.75 1.34
C CYS A 180 14.70 -6.12 0.69
N GLY A 181 13.55 -6.74 0.39
CA GLY A 181 13.42 -8.10 -0.14
C GLY A 181 12.63 -9.00 0.81
N GLY A 182 12.36 -10.24 0.43
CA GLY A 182 11.53 -11.18 1.20
C GLY A 182 12.26 -12.42 1.73
N GLY A 183 13.59 -12.42 1.69
CA GLY A 183 14.43 -13.55 2.13
C GLY A 183 15.00 -13.43 3.54
N MET A 184 14.49 -12.52 4.37
CA MET A 184 14.99 -12.24 5.74
C MET A 184 14.05 -12.81 6.79
#